data_AF-A0A4Q3H4Q5-F1
#
_entry.id   AF-A0A4Q3H4Q5-F1
#
_cell.length_a   1.000
_cell.length_b   1.000
_cell.length_c   1.000
_cell.angle_alpha   90.00
_cell.angle_beta   90.00
_cell.angle_gamma   90.00
#
_symmetry.space_group_name_H-M   'P 1'
#
loop_
_entity.id
_entity.type
_entity.pdbx_description
1 polymer ?
#
loop_
_entity_poly.entity_id
_entity_poly.type
_entity_poly.pdbx_seq_one_letter_code
_entity_poly.pdbx_strand_id
1 'polypeptide(L)'
;MNIALKDGVKPTELFDSARISADIDRLAKEYSGNSDGFRLAITQLMKAELAAARDTAQTLLLQDRHGRRCAERLCFVHDEIIRLLFEAATKYLYRSVTPSDSERMAVIATGGYGRGLMAPESDIDLLFLLPYKQTAWGESVAEAILYCLWDMGLKVGHATRSIDESIRQARADMTIRTAVLETRFLVGDQPLYNELVDRFDKNVVQGTAAEFVTAKLAEREERHRRAGQSRYLVEPNVKDGKGGLRDLHTLFWIAKYVYRVSDSDELVKRGVFDAQEYRTFRRCEDFLWSVRCNMHFYAKRAEERLSFDIQREISQRLGYTSHPGMQDVERFMRHYFLIAKDVGDLTAILCARLEDQQAKPEPVLSRMMSKLRTAPKRRLSGSEDFVVDYNRINLAAPDVLQHDPVNLIRIFRLAQKNNLAFHPDAMRAVKRSLKLIDQD
;
A
#
# COMPACT_ATOMS: atom_id res chain seq x y z
N MET A 1 -4.41 -8.91 12.97
CA MET A 1 -5.81 -8.92 12.47
C MET A 1 -5.81 -9.78 11.21
N ASN A 2 -6.47 -10.93 11.25
CA ASN A 2 -6.52 -11.86 10.12
C ASN A 2 -7.27 -11.20 8.95
N ILE A 3 -6.81 -11.44 7.73
CA ILE A 3 -7.50 -10.93 6.53
C ILE A 3 -8.81 -11.68 6.39
N ALA A 4 -9.92 -11.03 6.74
CA ALA A 4 -11.24 -11.54 6.45
C ALA A 4 -11.53 -11.34 4.96
N LEU A 5 -11.80 -12.43 4.23
CA LEU A 5 -12.28 -12.35 2.85
C LEU A 5 -13.70 -11.77 2.87
N LYS A 6 -13.86 -10.51 2.46
CA LYS A 6 -15.13 -9.75 2.51
C LYS A 6 -15.97 -9.91 1.25
N ASP A 7 -15.61 -10.84 0.37
CA ASP A 7 -16.14 -10.97 -0.98
C ASP A 7 -17.05 -12.19 -1.19
N GLY A 8 -17.37 -12.92 -0.11
CA GLY A 8 -18.26 -14.08 -0.13
C GLY A 8 -17.58 -15.39 -0.55
N VAL A 9 -16.30 -15.36 -0.94
CA VAL A 9 -15.52 -16.58 -1.17
C VAL A 9 -15.24 -17.24 0.17
N LYS A 10 -15.58 -18.52 0.32
CA LYS A 10 -15.27 -19.21 1.57
C LYS A 10 -13.76 -19.42 1.66
N PRO A 11 -13.12 -19.13 2.82
CA PRO A 11 -11.69 -19.38 3.00
C PRO A 11 -11.28 -20.80 2.60
N THR A 12 -12.11 -21.80 2.90
CA THR A 12 -11.89 -23.22 2.56
C THR A 12 -11.89 -23.51 1.06
N GLU A 13 -12.58 -22.70 0.24
CA GLU A 13 -12.58 -22.85 -1.22
C GLU A 13 -11.26 -22.35 -1.83
N LEU A 14 -10.59 -21.41 -1.16
CA LEU A 14 -9.32 -20.85 -1.62
C LEU A 14 -8.10 -21.57 -1.02
N PHE A 15 -8.16 -21.91 0.28
CA PHE A 15 -7.10 -22.58 1.02
C PHE A 15 -7.68 -23.27 2.26
N ASP A 16 -7.80 -24.60 2.22
CA ASP A 16 -8.37 -25.40 3.31
C ASP A 16 -7.33 -25.68 4.41
N SER A 17 -7.12 -24.69 5.28
CA SER A 17 -6.15 -24.79 6.38
C SER A 17 -6.41 -25.95 7.33
N ALA A 18 -7.66 -26.37 7.52
CA ALA A 18 -8.00 -27.46 8.43
C ALA A 18 -7.58 -28.81 7.84
N ARG A 19 -7.90 -29.06 6.56
CA ARG A 19 -7.40 -30.24 5.85
C ARG A 19 -5.88 -30.24 5.78
N ILE A 20 -5.27 -29.13 5.38
CA ILE A 20 -3.81 -29.04 5.23
C ILE A 20 -3.10 -29.28 6.57
N SER A 21 -3.63 -28.75 7.67
CA SER A 21 -3.12 -29.04 9.02
C SER A 21 -3.20 -30.54 9.36
N ALA A 22 -4.31 -31.20 9.03
CA ALA A 22 -4.42 -32.65 9.20
C ALA A 22 -3.44 -33.43 8.31
N ASP A 23 -3.16 -32.95 7.10
CA ASP A 23 -2.17 -33.52 6.18
C ASP A 23 -0.75 -33.41 6.76
N ILE A 24 -0.40 -32.24 7.32
CA ILE A 24 0.88 -32.05 8.06
C ILE A 24 0.97 -33.01 9.25
N ASP A 25 -0.10 -33.15 10.03
CA ASP A 25 -0.14 -34.08 11.18
C ASP A 25 0.06 -35.54 10.75
N ARG A 26 -0.40 -35.93 9.55
CA ARG A 26 -0.15 -37.27 8.98
C ARG A 26 1.31 -37.41 8.55
N LEU A 27 1.84 -36.43 7.82
CA LEU A 27 3.25 -36.42 7.38
C LEU A 27 4.20 -36.47 8.58
N ALA A 28 3.89 -35.78 9.68
CA ALA A 28 4.72 -35.79 10.89
C ALA A 28 4.83 -37.19 11.51
N LYS A 29 3.76 -38.00 11.41
CA LYS A 29 3.77 -39.40 11.88
C LYS A 29 4.53 -40.30 10.91
N GLU A 30 4.32 -40.12 9.61
CA GLU A 30 4.97 -40.91 8.56
C GLU A 30 6.50 -40.74 8.59
N TYR A 31 6.97 -39.50 8.74
CA TYR A 31 8.40 -39.15 8.79
C TYR A 31 8.94 -39.04 10.22
N SER A 32 8.34 -39.74 11.18
CA SER A 32 8.78 -39.72 12.59
C SER A 32 10.25 -40.11 12.71
N GLY A 33 11.08 -39.22 13.28
CA GLY A 33 12.53 -39.41 13.39
C GLY A 33 13.35 -39.04 12.15
N ASN A 34 12.70 -38.63 11.05
CA ASN A 34 13.34 -38.15 9.82
C ASN A 34 12.91 -36.70 9.51
N SER A 35 13.55 -35.75 10.20
CA SER A 35 13.23 -34.31 10.07
C SER A 35 13.42 -33.77 8.65
N ASP A 36 14.42 -34.26 7.91
CA ASP A 36 14.69 -33.79 6.54
C ASP A 36 13.62 -34.28 5.56
N GLY A 37 13.20 -35.55 5.69
CA GLY A 37 12.07 -36.09 4.92
C GLY A 37 10.77 -35.34 5.22
N PHE A 38 10.52 -35.01 6.49
CA PHE A 38 9.34 -34.24 6.88
C PHE A 38 9.34 -32.81 6.31
N ARG A 39 10.47 -32.10 6.36
CA ARG A 39 10.62 -30.77 5.76
C ARG A 39 10.33 -30.80 4.27
N LEU A 40 10.94 -31.75 3.54
CA LEU A 40 10.72 -31.91 2.10
C LEU A 40 9.23 -32.17 1.78
N ALA A 41 8.57 -33.04 2.54
CA ALA A 41 7.17 -33.36 2.33
C ALA A 41 6.24 -32.16 2.58
N ILE A 42 6.49 -31.37 3.63
CA ILE A 42 5.74 -30.13 3.88
C ILE A 42 5.96 -29.13 2.74
N THR A 43 7.21 -28.92 2.31
CA THR A 43 7.53 -28.02 1.20
C THR A 43 6.74 -28.39 -0.06
N GLN A 44 6.72 -29.68 -0.41
CA GLN A 44 5.98 -30.17 -1.58
C GLN A 44 4.47 -29.95 -1.44
N LEU A 45 3.90 -30.24 -0.27
CA LEU A 45 2.50 -29.96 0.05
C LEU A 45 2.19 -28.47 -0.13
N MET A 46 2.91 -27.58 0.57
CA MET A 46 2.67 -26.13 0.52
C MET A 46 2.82 -25.56 -0.89
N LYS A 47 3.79 -26.07 -1.68
CA LYS A 47 3.97 -25.65 -3.07
C LYS A 47 2.78 -26.02 -3.95
N ALA A 48 2.22 -27.22 -3.78
CA ALA A 48 1.04 -27.65 -4.51
C ALA A 48 -0.21 -26.83 -4.12
N GLU A 49 -0.41 -26.60 -2.82
CA GLU A 49 -1.54 -25.82 -2.30
C GLU A 49 -1.48 -24.35 -2.77
N LEU A 50 -0.29 -23.73 -2.74
CA LEU A 50 -0.11 -22.36 -3.24
C LEU A 50 -0.39 -22.26 -4.75
N ALA A 51 0.03 -23.25 -5.54
CA ALA A 51 -0.25 -23.26 -6.98
C ALA A 51 -1.76 -23.33 -7.26
N ALA A 52 -2.47 -24.25 -6.59
CA ALA A 52 -3.92 -24.38 -6.71
C ALA A 52 -4.67 -23.10 -6.26
N ALA A 53 -4.22 -22.49 -5.17
CA ALA A 53 -4.82 -21.25 -4.67
C ALA A 53 -4.58 -20.07 -5.63
N ARG A 54 -3.40 -19.99 -6.27
CA ARG A 54 -3.11 -18.99 -7.31
C ARG A 54 -3.99 -19.15 -8.54
N ASP A 55 -4.18 -20.37 -9.02
CA ASP A 55 -5.09 -20.66 -10.15
C ASP A 55 -6.52 -20.24 -9.82
N THR A 56 -7.01 -20.58 -8.62
CA THR A 56 -8.33 -20.17 -8.13
C THR A 56 -8.46 -18.65 -8.05
N ALA A 57 -7.47 -17.97 -7.47
CA ALA A 57 -7.45 -16.51 -7.37
C ALA A 57 -7.44 -15.84 -8.76
N GLN A 58 -6.73 -16.41 -9.74
CA GLN A 58 -6.73 -15.93 -11.12
C GLN A 58 -8.11 -16.08 -11.78
N THR A 59 -8.75 -17.25 -11.63
CA THR A 59 -10.09 -17.49 -12.16
C THR A 59 -11.09 -16.49 -11.59
N LEU A 60 -11.07 -16.27 -10.28
CA LEU A 60 -11.93 -15.29 -9.62
C LEU A 60 -11.64 -13.86 -10.09
N LEU A 61 -10.37 -13.48 -10.26
CA LEU A 61 -9.98 -12.16 -10.78
C LEU A 61 -10.52 -11.91 -12.20
N LEU A 62 -10.50 -12.93 -13.07
CA LEU A 62 -11.03 -12.79 -14.43
C LEU A 62 -12.55 -12.65 -14.45
N GLN A 63 -13.24 -13.23 -13.46
CA GLN A 63 -14.69 -13.16 -13.32
C GLN A 63 -15.14 -11.83 -12.70
N ASP A 64 -14.57 -11.47 -11.54
CA ASP A 64 -15.00 -10.30 -10.76
C ASP A 64 -14.30 -9.00 -11.16
N ARG A 65 -13.11 -9.09 -11.78
CA ARG A 65 -12.25 -7.97 -12.23
C ARG A 65 -11.83 -7.02 -11.10
N HIS A 66 -11.86 -7.49 -9.86
CA HIS A 66 -11.49 -6.75 -8.66
C HIS A 66 -10.09 -7.16 -8.18
N GLY A 67 -9.08 -6.42 -8.62
CA GLY A 67 -7.70 -6.70 -8.33
C GLY A 67 -7.34 -6.58 -6.87
N ARG A 68 -7.99 -5.68 -6.12
CA ARG A 68 -7.74 -5.58 -4.69
C ARG A 68 -8.19 -6.86 -3.97
N ARG A 69 -9.35 -7.42 -4.34
CA ARG A 69 -9.83 -8.70 -3.78
C ARG A 69 -8.88 -9.84 -4.10
N CYS A 70 -8.38 -9.90 -5.34
CA CYS A 70 -7.34 -10.86 -5.70
C CYS A 70 -6.09 -10.71 -4.81
N ALA A 71 -5.65 -9.48 -4.55
CA ALA A 71 -4.49 -9.23 -3.71
C ALA A 71 -4.71 -9.61 -2.24
N GLU A 72 -5.92 -9.40 -1.71
CA GLU A 72 -6.33 -9.82 -0.36
C GLU A 72 -6.41 -11.35 -0.25
N ARG A 73 -6.96 -12.03 -1.26
CA ARG A 73 -7.01 -13.50 -1.36
C ARG A 73 -5.62 -14.13 -1.35
N LEU A 74 -4.72 -13.63 -2.19
CA LEU A 74 -3.34 -14.12 -2.23
C LEU A 74 -2.62 -13.87 -0.89
N CYS A 75 -2.82 -12.70 -0.29
CA CYS A 75 -2.26 -12.40 1.02
C CYS A 75 -2.78 -13.36 2.11
N PHE A 76 -4.08 -13.68 2.10
CA PHE A 76 -4.67 -14.65 3.02
C PHE A 76 -4.03 -16.04 2.88
N VAL A 77 -3.80 -16.51 1.65
CA VAL A 77 -3.10 -17.79 1.40
C VAL A 77 -1.70 -17.77 2.01
N HIS A 78 -0.95 -16.68 1.82
CA HIS A 78 0.37 -16.54 2.42
C HIS A 78 0.32 -16.50 3.96
N ASP A 79 -0.67 -15.82 4.56
CA ASP A 79 -0.85 -15.79 6.02
C ASP A 79 -1.00 -17.22 6.57
N GLU A 80 -1.85 -18.03 5.92
CA GLU A 80 -2.11 -19.41 6.34
C GLU A 80 -0.90 -20.33 6.14
N ILE A 81 -0.15 -20.17 5.05
CA ILE A 81 1.10 -20.91 4.84
C ILE A 81 2.08 -20.58 5.97
N ILE A 82 2.30 -19.30 6.29
CA ILE A 82 3.23 -18.90 7.36
C ILE A 82 2.77 -19.45 8.72
N ARG A 83 1.46 -19.38 9.01
CA ARG A 83 0.89 -19.93 10.26
C ARG A 83 1.14 -21.43 10.37
N LEU A 84 0.82 -22.19 9.32
CA LEU A 84 0.99 -23.65 9.28
C LEU A 84 2.47 -24.06 9.36
N LEU A 85 3.38 -23.34 8.69
CA LEU A 85 4.81 -23.59 8.78
C LEU A 85 5.37 -23.30 10.18
N PHE A 86 4.93 -22.21 10.81
CA PHE A 86 5.31 -21.91 12.19
C PHE A 86 4.82 -22.98 13.17
N GLU A 87 3.56 -23.41 13.04
CA GLU A 87 3.00 -24.50 13.84
C GLU A 87 3.75 -25.82 13.62
N ALA A 88 4.04 -26.17 12.36
CA ALA A 88 4.81 -27.38 12.05
C ALA A 88 6.22 -27.33 12.63
N ALA A 89 6.92 -26.21 12.48
CA ALA A 89 8.26 -26.01 13.01
C ALA A 89 8.29 -26.13 14.54
N THR A 90 7.35 -25.48 15.24
CA THR A 90 7.32 -25.45 16.71
C THR A 90 6.73 -26.71 17.34
N LYS A 91 5.85 -27.44 16.64
CA LYS A 91 5.21 -28.67 17.15
C LYS A 91 6.05 -29.92 16.88
N TYR A 92 6.68 -30.01 15.71
CA TYR A 92 7.26 -31.26 15.20
C TYR A 92 8.78 -31.22 15.02
N LEU A 93 9.36 -30.08 14.67
CA LEU A 93 10.81 -29.98 14.40
C LEU A 93 11.59 -29.50 15.62
N TYR A 94 11.11 -28.44 16.27
CA TYR A 94 11.81 -27.72 17.35
C TYR A 94 10.87 -27.46 18.51
N ARG A 95 10.33 -28.55 19.06
CA ARG A 95 9.45 -28.48 20.23
C ARG A 95 10.24 -28.02 21.46
N SER A 96 9.90 -26.85 21.98
CA SER A 96 10.32 -26.46 23.33
C SER A 96 9.36 -27.08 24.35
N VAL A 97 9.85 -28.05 25.12
CA VAL A 97 9.06 -28.78 26.13
C VAL A 97 8.80 -27.91 27.36
N THR A 98 9.73 -27.02 27.68
CA THR A 98 9.62 -26.04 28.77
C THR A 98 10.12 -24.69 28.27
N PRO A 99 9.27 -23.91 27.56
CA PRO A 99 9.67 -22.65 26.98
C PRO A 99 10.18 -21.68 28.04
N SER A 100 11.41 -21.22 27.90
CA SER A 100 11.89 -20.10 28.70
C SER A 100 11.27 -18.78 28.21
N ASP A 101 11.31 -17.72 29.03
CA ASP A 101 10.88 -16.38 28.60
C ASP A 101 11.66 -15.85 27.37
N SER A 102 12.80 -16.47 27.05
CA SER A 102 13.64 -16.17 25.89
C SER A 102 13.28 -16.98 24.64
N GLU A 103 12.49 -18.05 24.77
CA GLU A 103 12.02 -18.90 23.67
C GLU A 103 10.63 -18.48 23.21
N ARG A 104 10.47 -17.18 22.97
CA ARG A 104 9.25 -16.56 22.46
C ARG A 104 9.58 -15.86 21.16
N MET A 105 8.68 -15.98 20.19
CA MET A 105 8.82 -15.39 18.87
C MET A 105 7.45 -14.97 18.36
N ALA A 106 7.39 -13.81 17.71
CA ALA A 106 6.27 -13.44 16.87
C ALA A 106 6.74 -13.35 15.41
N VAL A 107 5.98 -13.93 14.49
CA VAL A 107 6.19 -13.77 13.05
C VAL A 107 5.23 -12.71 12.54
N ILE A 108 5.80 -11.69 11.89
CA ILE A 108 5.09 -10.47 11.52
C ILE A 108 5.30 -10.22 10.04
N ALA A 109 4.23 -9.92 9.31
CA ALA A 109 4.32 -9.43 7.94
C ALA A 109 4.69 -7.95 7.95
N THR A 110 5.55 -7.52 7.02
CA THR A 110 5.92 -6.11 6.83
C THR A 110 5.69 -5.66 5.39
N GLY A 111 5.80 -4.35 5.12
CA GLY A 111 5.67 -3.80 3.77
C GLY A 111 4.33 -4.12 3.11
N GLY A 112 4.36 -4.55 1.84
CA GLY A 112 3.14 -4.90 1.09
C GLY A 112 2.36 -6.07 1.66
N TYR A 113 3.09 -7.06 2.18
CA TYR A 113 2.49 -8.20 2.86
C TYR A 113 1.81 -7.78 4.17
N GLY A 114 2.46 -6.88 4.92
CA GLY A 114 1.92 -6.28 6.14
C GLY A 114 0.62 -5.51 5.90
N ARG A 115 0.51 -4.76 4.79
CA ARG A 115 -0.74 -4.10 4.35
C ARG A 115 -1.89 -5.04 4.00
N GLY A 116 -1.62 -6.34 3.87
CA GLY A 116 -2.64 -7.33 3.49
C GLY A 116 -2.90 -7.40 1.99
N LEU A 117 -1.97 -6.94 1.14
CA LEU A 117 -2.14 -6.87 -0.31
C LEU A 117 -0.92 -7.43 -1.05
N MET A 118 -1.10 -8.55 -1.74
CA MET A 118 -0.03 -9.21 -2.49
C MET A 118 -0.42 -9.47 -3.94
N ALA A 119 0.41 -9.04 -4.89
CA ALA A 119 0.32 -9.50 -6.28
C ALA A 119 0.91 -10.92 -6.38
N PRO A 120 0.55 -11.72 -7.41
CA PRO A 120 0.99 -13.12 -7.55
C PRO A 120 2.50 -13.31 -7.34
N GLU A 121 3.30 -12.46 -7.97
CA GLU A 121 4.77 -12.49 -7.91
C GLU A 121 5.35 -11.44 -6.94
N SER A 122 4.65 -11.11 -5.85
CA SER A 122 5.19 -10.23 -4.81
C SER A 122 6.15 -10.98 -3.89
N ASP A 123 7.19 -10.28 -3.44
CA ASP A 123 8.08 -10.78 -2.39
C ASP A 123 7.32 -10.88 -1.06
N ILE A 124 7.74 -11.82 -0.21
CA ILE A 124 7.26 -11.97 1.17
C ILE A 124 8.25 -11.27 2.10
N ASP A 125 7.79 -10.31 2.88
CA ASP A 125 8.63 -9.60 3.85
C ASP A 125 8.23 -9.97 5.29
N LEU A 126 9.13 -10.68 6.00
CA LEU A 126 8.91 -11.17 7.36
C LEU A 126 9.80 -10.48 8.39
N LEU A 127 9.24 -10.22 9.56
CA LEU A 127 9.99 -9.90 10.78
C LEU A 127 9.76 -11.01 11.80
N PHE A 128 10.85 -11.70 12.16
CA PHE A 128 10.91 -12.60 13.30
C PHE A 128 11.28 -11.76 14.54
N LEU A 129 10.27 -11.40 15.32
CA LEU A 129 10.42 -10.55 16.49
C LEU A 129 10.72 -11.39 17.73
N LEU A 130 11.66 -10.91 18.52
CA LEU A 130 12.17 -11.56 19.72
C LEU A 130 12.04 -10.64 20.95
N PRO A 131 11.93 -11.21 22.16
CA PRO A 131 11.91 -10.42 23.39
C PRO A 131 13.24 -9.71 23.66
N TYR A 132 14.39 -10.34 23.38
CA TYR A 132 15.70 -9.75 23.70
C TYR A 132 16.82 -10.07 22.71
N LYS A 133 17.23 -11.35 22.60
CA LYS A 133 18.29 -11.78 21.68
C LYS A 133 17.91 -13.08 21.00
N GLN A 134 18.53 -13.34 19.86
CA GLN A 134 18.35 -14.61 19.15
C GLN A 134 18.85 -15.78 19.99
N THR A 135 18.02 -16.80 20.11
CA THR A 135 18.35 -18.09 20.72
C THR A 135 18.52 -19.15 19.63
N ALA A 136 19.22 -20.24 19.92
CA ALA A 136 19.37 -21.35 18.96
C ALA A 136 18.01 -21.95 18.54
N TRP A 137 17.05 -21.96 19.46
CA TRP A 137 15.67 -22.35 19.15
C TRP A 137 15.02 -21.39 18.15
N GLY A 138 15.09 -20.08 18.39
CA GLY A 138 14.53 -19.08 17.48
C GLY A 138 15.18 -19.12 16.10
N GLU A 139 16.48 -19.39 16.03
CA GLU A 139 17.23 -19.53 14.78
C GLU A 139 16.74 -20.72 13.99
N SER A 140 16.66 -21.88 14.64
CA SER A 140 16.15 -23.11 14.07
C SER A 140 14.72 -22.98 13.52
N VAL A 141 13.82 -22.33 14.28
CA VAL A 141 12.43 -22.10 13.84
C VAL A 141 12.36 -21.17 12.63
N ALA A 142 13.09 -20.05 12.67
CA ALA A 142 13.12 -19.09 11.56
C ALA A 142 13.70 -19.73 10.28
N GLU A 143 14.81 -20.46 10.40
CA GLU A 143 15.46 -21.15 9.29
C GLU A 143 14.56 -22.20 8.66
N ALA A 144 13.87 -23.03 9.44
CA ALA A 144 12.96 -24.03 8.88
C ALA A 144 11.81 -23.41 8.07
N ILE A 145 11.28 -22.26 8.51
CA ILE A 145 10.27 -21.52 7.74
C ILE A 145 10.91 -20.94 6.47
N LEU A 146 12.06 -20.27 6.58
CA LEU A 146 12.74 -19.62 5.46
C LEU A 146 13.16 -20.61 4.37
N TYR A 147 13.78 -21.73 4.73
CA TYR A 147 14.18 -22.77 3.78
C TYR A 147 12.97 -23.36 3.06
N CYS A 148 11.87 -23.65 3.76
CA CYS A 148 10.65 -24.10 3.13
C CYS A 148 10.13 -23.08 2.09
N LEU A 149 10.10 -21.79 2.43
CA LEU A 149 9.64 -20.75 1.51
C LEU A 149 10.55 -20.61 0.27
N TRP A 150 11.88 -20.68 0.46
CA TRP A 150 12.83 -20.64 -0.65
C TRP A 150 12.72 -21.87 -1.56
N ASP A 151 12.53 -23.07 -0.99
CA ASP A 151 12.37 -24.31 -1.76
C ASP A 151 11.02 -24.36 -2.52
N MET A 152 10.00 -23.64 -2.02
CA MET A 152 8.77 -23.37 -2.77
C MET A 152 9.01 -22.47 -3.99
N GLY A 153 10.16 -21.79 -4.05
CA GLY A 153 10.53 -20.83 -5.10
C GLY A 153 10.12 -19.39 -4.79
N LEU A 154 9.79 -19.08 -3.53
CA LEU A 154 9.34 -17.76 -3.13
C LEU A 154 10.52 -16.84 -2.82
N LYS A 155 10.38 -15.57 -3.17
CA LYS A 155 11.32 -14.51 -2.78
C LYS A 155 10.94 -14.01 -1.40
N VAL A 156 11.87 -14.10 -0.45
CA VAL A 156 11.62 -13.73 0.95
C VAL A 156 12.65 -12.71 1.41
N GLY A 157 12.19 -11.50 1.71
CA GLY A 157 12.89 -10.54 2.55
C GLY A 157 12.61 -10.88 4.02
N HIS A 158 13.63 -10.88 4.86
CA HIS A 158 13.40 -11.11 6.29
C HIS A 158 14.35 -10.32 7.18
N ALA A 159 13.91 -10.12 8.43
CA ALA A 159 14.75 -9.64 9.51
C ALA A 159 14.42 -10.40 10.78
N THR A 160 15.43 -10.60 11.62
CA THR A 160 15.29 -11.22 12.94
C THR A 160 15.83 -10.25 13.97
N ARG A 161 14.96 -9.69 14.81
CA ARG A 161 15.31 -8.54 15.66
C ARG A 161 14.56 -8.58 16.99
N SER A 162 15.16 -7.95 18.00
CA SER A 162 14.45 -7.63 19.22
C SER A 162 13.58 -6.38 19.07
N ILE A 163 12.72 -6.12 20.06
CA ILE A 163 11.95 -4.88 20.13
C ILE A 163 12.90 -3.67 20.19
N ASP A 164 13.90 -3.71 21.07
CA ASP A 164 14.86 -2.60 21.23
C ASP A 164 15.62 -2.31 19.94
N GLU A 165 16.03 -3.35 19.21
CA GLU A 165 16.67 -3.18 17.91
C GLU A 165 15.71 -2.60 16.87
N SER A 166 14.47 -3.10 16.82
CA SER A 166 13.44 -2.61 15.89
C SER A 166 13.17 -1.11 16.09
N ILE A 167 13.05 -0.66 17.35
CA ILE A 167 12.86 0.76 17.68
C ILE A 167 14.10 1.60 17.31
N ARG A 168 15.30 1.12 17.65
CA ARG A 168 16.55 1.81 17.35
C ARG A 168 16.74 2.02 15.84
N GLN A 169 16.52 0.96 15.05
CA GLN A 169 16.68 1.02 13.60
C GLN A 169 15.58 1.86 12.94
N ALA A 170 14.33 1.79 13.42
CA ALA A 170 13.25 2.64 12.92
C ALA A 170 13.49 4.14 13.18
N ARG A 171 14.22 4.50 14.24
CA ARG A 171 14.65 5.90 14.45
C ARG A 171 15.70 6.32 13.42
N ALA A 172 16.66 5.44 13.13
CA ALA A 172 17.80 5.73 12.27
C ALA A 172 17.49 5.69 10.76
N ASP A 173 16.52 4.88 10.32
CA ASP A 173 16.24 4.64 8.90
C ASP A 173 14.75 4.78 8.58
N MET A 174 14.41 5.67 7.65
CA MET A 174 13.03 5.96 7.25
C MET A 174 12.34 4.78 6.52
N THR A 175 13.10 3.95 5.81
CA THR A 175 12.62 2.73 5.16
C THR A 175 12.19 1.73 6.22
N ILE A 176 13.03 1.49 7.24
CA ILE A 176 12.72 0.61 8.36
C ILE A 176 11.54 1.18 9.16
N ARG A 177 11.53 2.49 9.41
CA ARG A 177 10.41 3.19 10.06
C ARG A 177 9.08 2.91 9.36
N THR A 178 9.09 2.93 8.03
CA THR A 178 7.90 2.64 7.21
C THR A 178 7.54 1.16 7.27
N ALA A 179 8.52 0.26 7.22
CA ALA A 179 8.26 -1.18 7.33
C ALA A 179 7.59 -1.52 8.68
N VAL A 180 8.03 -0.91 9.79
CA VAL A 180 7.43 -1.10 11.12
C VAL A 180 6.02 -0.51 11.20
N LEU A 181 5.78 0.66 10.59
CA LEU A 181 4.45 1.27 10.48
C LEU A 181 3.42 0.34 9.82
N GLU A 182 3.89 -0.53 8.93
CA GLU A 182 3.07 -1.46 8.15
C GLU A 182 3.06 -2.88 8.69
N THR A 183 3.52 -3.08 9.91
CA THR A 183 3.55 -4.41 10.53
C THR A 183 2.15 -4.97 10.75
N ARG A 184 1.99 -6.26 10.50
CA ARG A 184 0.77 -7.01 10.81
C ARG A 184 1.16 -8.35 11.41
N PHE A 185 0.62 -8.63 12.59
CA PHE A 185 0.81 -9.91 13.26
C PHE A 185 0.27 -11.07 12.41
N LEU A 186 1.06 -12.14 12.29
CA LEU A 186 0.67 -13.39 11.64
C LEU A 186 0.45 -14.50 12.67
N VAL A 187 1.49 -14.84 13.45
CA VAL A 187 1.49 -15.99 14.37
C VAL A 187 2.57 -15.84 15.45
N GLY A 188 2.44 -16.58 16.55
CA GLY A 188 3.41 -16.60 17.66
C GLY A 188 2.96 -15.78 18.87
N ASP A 189 3.90 -15.10 19.52
CA ASP A 189 3.66 -14.34 20.74
C ASP A 189 2.97 -12.99 20.46
N GLN A 190 1.64 -12.95 20.61
CA GLN A 190 0.84 -11.74 20.39
C GLN A 190 1.21 -10.58 21.35
N PRO A 191 1.44 -10.79 22.66
CA PRO A 191 1.92 -9.74 23.56
C PRO A 191 3.19 -9.04 23.06
N LEU A 192 4.15 -9.79 22.52
CA LEU A 192 5.40 -9.26 21.98
C LEU A 192 5.16 -8.32 20.79
N TYR A 193 4.24 -8.67 19.89
CA TYR A 193 3.83 -7.79 18.80
C TYR A 193 3.16 -6.51 19.30
N ASN A 194 2.26 -6.63 20.29
CA ASN A 194 1.57 -5.48 20.86
C ASN A 194 2.57 -4.51 21.50
N GLU A 195 3.57 -5.03 22.21
CA GLU A 195 4.64 -4.20 22.77
C GLU A 195 5.45 -3.47 21.70
N LEU A 196 5.77 -4.12 20.58
CA LEU A 196 6.44 -3.46 19.45
C LEU A 196 5.60 -2.28 18.92
N VAL A 197 4.31 -2.50 18.69
CA VAL A 197 3.40 -1.47 18.15
C VAL A 197 3.30 -0.29 19.12
N ASP A 198 3.09 -0.55 20.41
CA ASP A 198 2.96 0.48 21.44
C ASP A 198 4.26 1.28 21.61
N ARG A 199 5.41 0.58 21.65
CA ARG A 199 6.71 1.23 21.75
C ARG A 199 7.08 1.99 20.49
N PHE A 200 6.67 1.53 19.31
CA PHE A 200 6.91 2.23 18.06
C PHE A 200 6.12 3.54 18.01
N ASP A 201 4.84 3.52 18.37
CA ASP A 201 4.01 4.72 18.44
C ASP A 201 4.61 5.75 19.42
N LYS A 202 4.89 5.33 20.65
CA LYS A 202 5.39 6.21 21.72
C LYS A 202 6.79 6.76 21.45
N ASN A 203 7.70 5.92 20.95
CA ASN A 203 9.12 6.25 20.89
C ASN A 203 9.59 6.73 19.51
N VAL A 204 8.80 6.53 18.46
CA VAL A 204 9.17 6.87 17.08
C VAL A 204 8.15 7.78 16.42
N VAL A 205 6.86 7.43 16.46
CA VAL A 205 5.81 8.18 15.73
C VAL A 205 5.48 9.51 16.40
N GLN A 206 5.31 9.50 17.73
CA GLN A 206 4.95 10.69 18.48
C GLN A 206 5.99 11.82 18.30
N GLY A 207 5.53 12.98 17.82
CA GLY A 207 6.35 14.18 17.66
C GLY A 207 7.19 14.25 16.39
N THR A 208 7.17 13.24 15.52
CA THR A 208 8.01 13.17 14.29
C THR A 208 7.20 13.22 12.99
N ALA A 209 5.92 13.59 13.06
CA ALA A 209 5.02 13.61 11.91
C ALA A 209 5.54 14.48 10.74
N ALA A 210 6.04 15.69 11.04
CA ALA A 210 6.57 16.59 10.03
C ALA A 210 7.80 16.02 9.31
N GLU A 211 8.74 15.45 10.06
CA GLU A 211 9.94 14.76 9.53
C GLU A 211 9.54 13.63 8.58
N PHE A 212 8.59 12.79 9.01
CA PHE A 212 8.10 11.66 8.20
C PHE A 212 7.44 12.13 6.90
N VAL A 213 6.57 13.15 6.96
CA VAL A 213 5.92 13.72 5.77
C VAL A 213 6.96 14.25 4.79
N THR A 214 7.91 15.07 5.26
CA THR A 214 8.97 15.64 4.42
C THR A 214 9.78 14.54 3.74
N ALA A 215 10.20 13.53 4.50
CA ALA A 215 10.98 12.41 3.96
C ALA A 215 10.19 11.63 2.89
N LYS A 216 8.90 11.36 3.12
CA LYS A 216 8.06 10.61 2.16
C LYS A 216 7.74 11.37 0.89
N LEU A 217 7.56 12.69 0.99
CA LEU A 217 7.41 13.53 -0.20
C LEU A 217 8.71 13.58 -1.01
N ALA A 218 9.87 13.66 -0.35
CA ALA A 218 11.17 13.63 -1.02
C ALA A 218 11.44 12.28 -1.71
N GLU A 219 11.17 11.15 -1.04
CA GLU A 219 11.27 9.80 -1.63
C GLU A 219 10.39 9.66 -2.89
N ARG A 220 9.18 10.23 -2.85
CA ARG A 220 8.26 10.24 -3.98
C ARG A 220 8.80 11.04 -5.17
N GLU A 221 9.28 12.27 -4.94
CA GLU A 221 9.85 13.10 -6.00
C GLU A 221 11.07 12.44 -6.65
N GLU A 222 11.96 11.85 -5.85
CA GLU A 222 13.12 11.12 -6.34
C GLU A 222 12.74 9.88 -7.17
N ARG A 223 11.71 9.14 -6.74
CA ARG A 223 11.17 8.04 -7.55
C ARG A 223 10.60 8.54 -8.88
N HIS A 224 9.85 9.63 -8.89
CA HIS A 224 9.30 10.20 -10.14
C HIS A 224 10.42 10.65 -11.08
N ARG A 225 11.51 11.22 -10.55
CA ARG A 225 12.69 11.58 -11.34
C ARG A 225 13.32 10.38 -12.03
N ARG A 226 13.43 9.23 -11.34
CA ARG A 226 13.98 7.98 -11.89
C ARG A 226 13.05 7.26 -12.85
N ALA A 227 11.75 7.21 -12.55
CA ALA A 227 10.74 6.49 -13.33
C ALA A 227 10.21 7.29 -14.54
N GLY A 228 10.48 8.59 -14.60
CA GLY A 228 9.95 9.53 -15.59
C GLY A 228 8.92 10.48 -14.99
N GLN A 229 9.12 11.78 -15.20
CA GLN A 229 8.31 12.84 -14.58
C GLN A 229 6.93 13.03 -15.25
N SER A 230 6.73 12.43 -16.41
CA SER A 230 5.45 12.42 -17.11
C SER A 230 4.55 11.32 -16.59
N ARG A 231 3.27 11.63 -16.45
CA ARG A 231 2.22 10.65 -16.18
C ARG A 231 1.82 9.86 -17.44
N TYR A 232 2.03 10.47 -18.60
CA TYR A 232 1.56 9.99 -19.90
C TYR A 232 2.67 9.29 -20.68
N LEU A 233 3.41 8.42 -19.99
CA LEU A 233 4.40 7.56 -20.65
C LEU A 233 3.68 6.50 -21.47
N VAL A 234 4.22 6.19 -22.65
CA VAL A 234 3.62 5.22 -23.56
C VAL A 234 3.68 3.80 -22.99
N GLU A 235 4.76 3.49 -22.25
CA GLU A 235 4.91 2.24 -21.49
C GLU A 235 5.06 2.56 -20.00
N PRO A 236 3.96 2.85 -19.28
CA PRO A 236 4.02 3.33 -17.91
C PRO A 236 4.36 2.18 -16.93
N ASN A 237 4.99 2.53 -15.80
CA ASN A 237 5.15 1.62 -14.67
C ASN A 237 3.96 1.75 -13.71
N VAL A 238 3.25 0.65 -13.46
CA VAL A 238 1.99 0.60 -12.68
C VAL A 238 2.23 0.81 -11.18
N LYS A 239 3.41 0.42 -10.69
CA LYS A 239 3.77 0.51 -9.28
C LYS A 239 4.50 1.80 -8.95
N ASP A 240 5.66 2.01 -9.55
CA ASP A 240 6.57 3.09 -9.19
C ASP A 240 6.47 4.32 -10.10
N GLY A 241 5.64 4.28 -11.16
CA GLY A 241 5.35 5.43 -12.01
C GLY A 241 4.57 6.55 -11.32
N LYS A 242 4.52 7.72 -11.95
CA LYS A 242 3.75 8.88 -11.47
C LYS A 242 2.24 8.60 -11.60
N GLY A 243 1.54 8.57 -10.48
CA GLY A 243 0.15 8.10 -10.38
C GLY A 243 -0.02 6.59 -10.27
N GLY A 244 1.05 5.84 -10.05
CA GLY A 244 1.00 4.40 -9.80
C GLY A 244 0.67 4.05 -8.34
N LEU A 245 0.66 2.75 -8.02
CA LEU A 245 0.32 2.24 -6.69
C LEU A 245 1.17 2.85 -5.57
N ARG A 246 2.45 3.14 -5.84
CA ARG A 246 3.34 3.72 -4.83
C ARG A 246 2.90 5.12 -4.40
N ASP A 247 2.30 5.91 -5.29
CA ASP A 247 1.74 7.22 -4.90
C ASP A 247 0.60 7.05 -3.89
N LEU A 248 -0.27 6.05 -4.09
CA LEU A 248 -1.35 5.71 -3.15
C LEU A 248 -0.79 5.16 -1.82
N HIS A 249 0.24 4.32 -1.87
CA HIS A 249 0.91 3.83 -0.67
C HIS A 249 1.55 4.97 0.13
N THR A 250 2.25 5.90 -0.54
CA THR A 250 2.83 7.09 0.12
C THR A 250 1.75 7.91 0.83
N LEU A 251 0.60 8.11 0.17
CA LEU A 251 -0.53 8.80 0.76
C LEU A 251 -1.04 8.08 2.01
N PHE A 252 -1.22 6.75 1.92
CA PHE A 252 -1.66 5.94 3.04
C PHE A 252 -0.67 5.96 4.21
N TRP A 253 0.63 5.86 3.94
CA TRP A 253 1.68 5.92 4.98
C TRP A 253 1.67 7.23 5.72
N ILE A 254 1.64 8.34 4.98
CA ILE A 254 1.58 9.67 5.59
C ILE A 254 0.32 9.78 6.45
N ALA A 255 -0.83 9.36 5.93
CA ALA A 255 -2.05 9.46 6.70
C ALA A 255 -2.07 8.55 7.94
N LYS A 256 -1.58 7.31 7.83
CA LYS A 256 -1.40 6.37 8.95
C LYS A 256 -0.48 6.95 10.03
N TYR A 257 0.63 7.55 9.63
CA TYR A 257 1.61 8.14 10.54
C TYR A 257 1.10 9.40 11.24
N VAL A 258 0.46 10.31 10.49
CA VAL A 258 -0.01 11.61 11.00
C VAL A 258 -1.27 11.46 11.84
N TYR A 259 -2.24 10.67 11.36
CA TYR A 259 -3.58 10.58 11.96
C TYR A 259 -3.79 9.36 12.86
N ARG A 260 -2.74 8.53 13.03
CA ARG A 260 -2.76 7.30 13.84
C ARG A 260 -3.94 6.38 13.47
N VAL A 261 -4.15 6.22 12.17
CA VAL A 261 -5.20 5.34 11.64
C VAL A 261 -4.65 3.96 11.33
N SER A 262 -5.41 2.93 11.61
CA SER A 262 -5.00 1.55 11.33
C SER A 262 -5.44 1.12 9.92
N ASP A 263 -6.58 1.63 9.46
CA ASP A 263 -7.24 1.22 8.22
C ASP A 263 -7.60 2.41 7.32
N SER A 264 -7.69 2.15 6.01
CA SER A 264 -8.04 3.18 5.02
C SER A 264 -9.45 3.77 5.24
N ASP A 265 -10.39 3.00 5.80
CA ASP A 265 -11.75 3.47 6.09
C ASP A 265 -11.76 4.56 7.19
N GLU A 266 -10.74 4.59 8.06
CA GLU A 266 -10.62 5.60 9.12
C GLU A 266 -10.17 6.96 8.58
N LEU A 267 -9.62 7.01 7.36
CA LEU A 267 -9.23 8.26 6.70
C LEU A 267 -10.42 9.21 6.51
N VAL A 268 -11.61 8.66 6.30
CA VAL A 268 -12.85 9.45 6.21
C VAL A 268 -13.23 10.00 7.59
N LYS A 269 -13.19 9.14 8.63
CA LYS A 269 -13.54 9.52 10.01
C LYS A 269 -12.63 10.63 10.55
N ARG A 270 -11.34 10.60 10.17
CA ARG A 270 -10.35 11.62 10.56
C ARG A 270 -10.37 12.87 9.68
N GLY A 271 -11.29 12.96 8.70
CA GLY A 271 -11.40 14.11 7.82
C GLY A 271 -10.19 14.29 6.91
N VAL A 272 -9.45 13.22 6.60
CA VAL A 272 -8.34 13.25 5.63
C VAL A 272 -8.87 13.22 4.20
N PHE A 273 -9.94 12.46 4.00
CA PHE A 273 -10.72 12.44 2.78
C PHE A 273 -12.20 12.66 3.07
N ASP A 274 -12.90 13.30 2.16
CA ASP A 274 -14.36 13.20 2.10
C ASP A 274 -14.78 11.85 1.49
N ALA A 275 -16.08 11.54 1.54
CA ALA A 275 -16.60 10.28 1.03
C ALA A 275 -16.35 10.08 -0.48
N GLN A 276 -16.32 11.16 -1.28
CA GLN A 276 -16.10 11.08 -2.72
C GLN A 276 -14.62 10.87 -3.05
N GLU A 277 -13.73 11.54 -2.33
CA GLU A 277 -12.28 11.37 -2.41
C GLU A 277 -11.89 9.95 -2.00
N TYR A 278 -12.50 9.42 -0.93
CA TYR A 278 -12.28 8.04 -0.53
C TYR A 278 -12.77 7.02 -1.57
N ARG A 279 -13.97 7.22 -2.14
CA ARG A 279 -14.45 6.40 -3.27
C ARG A 279 -13.49 6.45 -4.46
N THR A 280 -12.94 7.63 -4.75
CA THR A 280 -11.94 7.81 -5.80
C THR A 280 -10.66 7.05 -5.49
N PHE A 281 -10.15 7.14 -4.26
CA PHE A 281 -8.98 6.39 -3.79
C PHE A 281 -9.18 4.88 -3.98
N ARG A 282 -10.30 4.34 -3.49
CA ARG A 282 -10.63 2.91 -3.60
C ARG A 282 -10.75 2.43 -5.04
N ARG A 283 -11.37 3.22 -5.92
CA ARG A 283 -11.47 2.92 -7.35
C ARG A 283 -10.11 2.92 -8.03
N CYS A 284 -9.26 3.91 -7.74
CA CYS A 284 -7.91 3.97 -8.29
C CYS A 284 -7.05 2.79 -7.83
N GLU A 285 -7.10 2.49 -6.53
CA GLU A 285 -6.38 1.37 -5.94
C GLU A 285 -6.81 0.04 -6.56
N ASP A 286 -8.12 -0.25 -6.61
CA ASP A 286 -8.64 -1.49 -7.17
C ASP A 286 -8.25 -1.64 -8.65
N PHE A 287 -8.41 -0.60 -9.46
CA PHE A 287 -8.00 -0.64 -10.87
C PHE A 287 -6.52 -0.93 -11.05
N LEU A 288 -5.64 -0.23 -10.32
CA LEU A 288 -4.20 -0.43 -10.44
C LEU A 288 -3.78 -1.83 -9.95
N TRP A 289 -4.46 -2.36 -8.93
CA TRP A 289 -4.30 -3.76 -8.52
C TRP A 289 -4.82 -4.73 -9.57
N SER A 290 -5.92 -4.44 -10.27
CA SER A 290 -6.45 -5.30 -11.33
C SER A 290 -5.45 -5.41 -12.47
N VAL A 291 -4.86 -4.29 -12.86
CA VAL A 291 -3.78 -4.24 -13.86
C VAL A 291 -2.59 -5.07 -13.38
N ARG A 292 -2.05 -4.77 -12.20
CA ARG A 292 -0.84 -5.41 -11.67
C ARG A 292 -0.99 -6.92 -11.47
N CYS A 293 -2.11 -7.38 -10.90
CA CYS A 293 -2.35 -8.80 -10.73
C CYS A 293 -2.43 -9.53 -12.07
N ASN A 294 -3.16 -8.98 -13.05
CA ASN A 294 -3.23 -9.58 -14.38
C ASN A 294 -1.86 -9.60 -15.08
N MET A 295 -1.05 -8.54 -14.94
CA MET A 295 0.32 -8.51 -15.48
C MET A 295 1.18 -9.62 -14.90
N HIS A 296 1.13 -9.81 -13.58
CA HIS A 296 1.92 -10.85 -12.91
C HIS A 296 1.45 -12.26 -13.33
N PHE A 297 0.14 -12.52 -13.38
CA PHE A 297 -0.39 -13.81 -13.84
C PHE A 297 -0.03 -14.11 -15.30
N TYR A 298 -0.09 -13.09 -16.17
CA TYR A 298 0.26 -13.24 -17.58
C TYR A 298 1.76 -13.45 -17.78
N ALA A 299 2.59 -12.58 -17.20
CA ALA A 299 4.03 -12.58 -17.40
C ALA A 299 4.77 -13.66 -16.57
N LYS A 300 4.11 -14.21 -15.53
CA LYS A 300 4.68 -15.17 -14.56
C LYS A 300 5.98 -14.67 -13.92
N ARG A 301 6.06 -13.35 -13.74
CA ARG A 301 7.15 -12.62 -13.07
C ARG A 301 6.61 -11.30 -12.52
N ALA A 302 7.39 -10.67 -11.64
CA ALA A 302 7.10 -9.34 -11.11
C ALA A 302 7.33 -8.23 -12.16
N GLU A 303 6.57 -8.29 -13.25
CA GLU A 303 6.55 -7.26 -14.29
C GLU A 303 5.65 -6.11 -13.84
N GLU A 304 6.19 -4.89 -13.89
CA GLU A 304 5.56 -3.66 -13.41
C GLU A 304 5.41 -2.62 -14.53
N ARG A 305 6.04 -2.84 -15.70
CA ARG A 305 5.94 -1.98 -16.89
C ARG A 305 4.88 -2.53 -17.84
N LEU A 306 3.92 -1.68 -18.20
CA LEU A 306 2.94 -1.95 -19.25
C LEU A 306 3.58 -1.71 -20.63
N SER A 307 4.35 -2.68 -21.13
CA SER A 307 4.86 -2.64 -22.50
C SER A 307 3.72 -2.85 -23.52
N PHE A 308 3.93 -2.46 -24.78
CA PHE A 308 2.87 -2.50 -25.80
C PHE A 308 2.21 -3.87 -25.99
N ASP A 309 2.98 -4.95 -25.90
CA ASP A 309 2.49 -6.34 -25.97
C ASP A 309 1.61 -6.68 -24.76
N ILE A 310 2.06 -6.29 -23.55
CA ILE A 310 1.29 -6.48 -22.32
C ILE A 310 0.01 -5.65 -22.34
N GLN A 311 0.04 -4.41 -22.86
CA GLN A 311 -1.14 -3.54 -22.91
C GLN A 311 -2.32 -4.19 -23.64
N ARG A 312 -2.06 -4.89 -24.75
CA ARG A 312 -3.08 -5.60 -25.54
C ARG A 312 -3.67 -6.78 -24.80
N GLU A 313 -2.83 -7.57 -24.13
CA GLU A 313 -3.32 -8.71 -23.35
C GLU A 313 -4.15 -8.23 -22.16
N ILE A 314 -3.65 -7.24 -21.42
CA ILE A 314 -4.31 -6.74 -20.21
C ILE A 314 -5.62 -6.01 -20.56
N SER A 315 -5.75 -5.36 -21.71
CA SER A 315 -7.04 -4.78 -22.14
C SER A 315 -8.11 -5.87 -22.27
N GLN A 316 -7.79 -7.01 -22.86
CA GLN A 316 -8.72 -8.13 -23.01
C GLN A 316 -9.07 -8.78 -21.67
N ARG A 317 -8.08 -9.04 -20.81
CA ARG A 317 -8.29 -9.64 -19.48
C ARG A 317 -9.14 -8.77 -18.56
N LEU A 318 -9.03 -7.44 -18.67
CA LEU A 318 -9.88 -6.49 -17.95
C LEU A 318 -11.26 -6.28 -18.63
N GLY A 319 -11.48 -6.92 -19.79
CA GLY A 319 -12.73 -6.92 -20.53
C GLY A 319 -13.03 -5.62 -21.27
N TYR A 320 -12.00 -4.91 -21.72
CA TYR A 320 -12.19 -3.82 -22.69
C TYR A 320 -12.56 -4.40 -24.05
N THR A 321 -13.47 -3.72 -24.73
CA THR A 321 -13.95 -4.07 -26.07
C THR A 321 -13.75 -2.91 -27.03
N SER A 322 -13.45 -3.21 -28.28
CA SER A 322 -13.34 -2.22 -29.35
C SER A 322 -14.71 -1.58 -29.65
N HIS A 323 -14.70 -0.29 -30.01
CA HIS A 323 -15.86 0.47 -30.46
C HIS A 323 -15.53 1.11 -31.82
N PRO A 324 -16.53 1.54 -32.62
CA PRO A 324 -16.26 2.29 -33.84
C PRO A 324 -15.34 3.49 -33.55
N GLY A 325 -14.15 3.50 -34.17
CA GLY A 325 -13.15 4.56 -34.01
C GLY A 325 -12.23 4.47 -32.79
N MET A 326 -12.29 3.40 -31.96
CA MET A 326 -11.35 3.22 -30.84
C MET A 326 -11.11 1.75 -30.49
N GLN A 327 -9.84 1.33 -30.47
CA GLN A 327 -9.45 -0.03 -30.10
C GLN A 327 -9.57 -0.25 -28.58
N ASP A 328 -9.77 -1.51 -28.18
CA ASP A 328 -9.81 -1.94 -26.77
C ASP A 328 -8.58 -1.48 -25.97
N VAL A 329 -7.38 -1.63 -26.55
CA VAL A 329 -6.11 -1.18 -25.93
C VAL A 329 -6.06 0.33 -25.73
N GLU A 330 -6.59 1.11 -26.68
CA GLU A 330 -6.64 2.58 -26.59
C GLU A 330 -7.61 3.01 -25.48
N ARG A 331 -8.76 2.33 -25.37
CA ARG A 331 -9.74 2.56 -24.28
C ARG A 331 -9.13 2.24 -22.92
N PHE A 332 -8.41 1.12 -22.82
CA PHE A 332 -7.69 0.72 -21.62
C PHE A 332 -6.66 1.78 -21.22
N MET A 333 -5.77 2.17 -22.15
CA MET A 333 -4.73 3.16 -21.87
C MET A 333 -5.30 4.53 -21.53
N ARG A 334 -6.38 4.96 -22.19
CA ARG A 334 -7.12 6.18 -21.81
C ARG A 334 -7.62 6.09 -20.37
N HIS A 335 -8.25 4.99 -19.97
CA HIS A 335 -8.72 4.81 -18.60
C HIS A 335 -7.55 4.78 -17.60
N TYR A 336 -6.45 4.09 -17.92
CA TYR A 336 -5.24 4.07 -17.10
C TYR A 336 -4.72 5.48 -16.81
N PHE A 337 -4.64 6.35 -17.83
CA PHE A 337 -4.18 7.72 -17.65
C PHE A 337 -5.14 8.58 -16.82
N LEU A 338 -6.46 8.35 -16.94
CA LEU A 338 -7.45 8.99 -16.07
C LEU A 338 -7.28 8.56 -14.61
N ILE A 339 -7.04 7.27 -14.36
CA ILE A 339 -6.76 6.75 -13.02
C ILE A 339 -5.48 7.36 -12.46
N ALA A 340 -4.39 7.35 -13.23
CA ALA A 340 -3.15 7.95 -12.79
C ALA A 340 -3.38 9.44 -12.44
N LYS A 341 -4.14 10.17 -13.25
CA LYS A 341 -4.46 11.58 -12.98
C LYS A 341 -5.19 11.74 -11.65
N ASP A 342 -6.23 10.94 -11.42
CA ASP A 342 -6.98 10.97 -10.16
C ASP A 342 -6.10 10.64 -8.94
N VAL A 343 -5.13 9.71 -9.05
CA VAL A 343 -4.12 9.46 -8.00
C VAL A 343 -3.28 10.70 -7.71
N GLY A 344 -2.91 11.44 -8.76
CA GLY A 344 -2.23 12.73 -8.63
C GLY A 344 -3.05 13.77 -7.89
N ASP A 345 -4.32 13.89 -8.27
CA ASP A 345 -5.27 14.83 -7.66
C ASP A 345 -5.45 14.50 -6.16
N LEU A 346 -5.59 13.22 -5.79
CA LEU A 346 -5.65 12.77 -4.40
C LEU A 346 -4.39 13.11 -3.59
N THR A 347 -3.21 12.96 -4.21
CA THR A 347 -1.94 13.32 -3.57
C THR A 347 -1.89 14.82 -3.29
N ALA A 348 -2.30 15.64 -4.25
CA ALA A 348 -2.34 17.10 -4.07
C ALA A 348 -3.34 17.51 -2.98
N ILE A 349 -4.50 16.83 -2.89
CA ILE A 349 -5.48 17.02 -1.81
C ILE A 349 -4.85 16.77 -0.44
N LEU A 350 -4.17 15.63 -0.26
CA LEU A 350 -3.54 15.32 1.02
C LEU A 350 -2.49 16.36 1.40
N CYS A 351 -1.58 16.72 0.48
CA CYS A 351 -0.53 17.71 0.77
C CYS A 351 -1.11 19.04 1.21
N ALA A 352 -2.15 19.55 0.53
CA ALA A 352 -2.82 20.78 0.91
C ALA A 352 -3.43 20.69 2.32
N ARG A 353 -4.07 19.57 2.69
CA ARG A 353 -4.62 19.40 4.04
C ARG A 353 -3.55 19.34 5.13
N LEU A 354 -2.40 18.72 4.84
CA LEU A 354 -1.28 18.66 5.78
C LEU A 354 -0.66 20.05 5.98
N GLU A 355 -0.52 20.83 4.91
CA GLU A 355 -0.08 22.22 4.94
C GLU A 355 -1.04 23.09 5.78
N ASP A 356 -2.35 22.97 5.55
CA ASP A 356 -3.39 23.69 6.31
C ASP A 356 -3.37 23.35 7.81
N GLN A 357 -3.12 22.09 8.17
CA GLN A 357 -3.08 21.66 9.57
C GLN A 357 -1.80 22.10 10.28
N GLN A 358 -0.64 22.01 9.63
CA GLN A 358 0.61 22.53 10.20
C GLN A 358 0.60 24.05 10.36
N ALA A 359 -0.22 24.75 9.58
CA ALA A 359 -0.41 26.19 9.72
C ALA A 359 -1.37 26.59 10.86
N LYS A 360 -2.09 25.66 11.48
CA LYS A 360 -2.95 25.92 12.66
C LYS A 360 -2.14 25.68 13.94
N PRO A 361 -1.82 26.71 14.74
CA PRO A 361 -1.10 26.51 15.98
C PRO A 361 -1.92 25.71 16.99
N GLU A 362 -1.26 24.81 17.73
CA GLU A 362 -1.84 24.18 18.93
C GLU A 362 -2.24 25.26 19.94
N PRO A 363 -3.45 25.20 20.54
CA PRO A 363 -3.96 26.24 21.41
C PRO A 363 -3.51 26.00 22.86
N VAL A 364 -2.21 26.07 23.17
CA VAL A 364 -1.78 26.00 24.59
C VAL A 364 -0.70 27.00 25.01
N LEU A 365 0.14 27.56 24.14
CA LEU A 365 1.16 28.52 24.57
C LEU A 365 1.54 29.48 23.43
N SER A 366 0.81 30.59 23.27
CA SER A 366 1.36 31.91 22.89
C SER A 366 0.24 32.92 22.58
N ARG A 367 -0.29 33.58 23.63
CA ARG A 367 -1.02 34.86 23.48
C ARG A 367 -0.06 36.04 23.27
N MET A 368 1.22 35.81 23.00
CA MET A 368 2.24 36.85 22.93
C MET A 368 3.20 36.76 21.73
N MET A 369 2.84 36.00 20.68
CA MET A 369 3.51 35.99 19.37
C MET A 369 2.51 35.96 18.19
N SER A 370 1.36 36.63 18.31
CA SER A 370 0.38 36.75 17.21
C SER A 370 0.73 37.83 16.17
N LYS A 371 1.97 38.35 16.18
CA LYS A 371 2.40 39.44 15.28
C LYS A 371 3.53 39.07 14.29
N LEU A 372 4.00 37.82 14.26
CA LEU A 372 4.90 37.37 13.20
C LEU A 372 4.36 36.10 12.50
N ARG A 373 3.75 36.36 11.34
CA ARG A 373 3.58 35.50 10.15
C ARG A 373 2.58 34.33 10.23
N THR A 374 1.30 34.68 10.12
CA THR A 374 0.38 34.03 9.17
C THR A 374 0.61 34.63 7.78
N ALA A 375 0.90 33.83 6.75
CA ALA A 375 0.82 34.33 5.37
C ALA A 375 -0.67 34.34 4.96
N PRO A 376 -1.30 35.50 4.75
CA PRO A 376 -2.72 35.55 4.41
C PRO A 376 -2.95 35.06 2.97
N LYS A 377 -4.17 34.59 2.69
CA LYS A 377 -4.71 34.50 1.31
C LYS A 377 -4.44 35.84 0.62
N ARG A 378 -3.54 35.85 -0.36
CA ARG A 378 -3.22 37.06 -1.12
C ARG A 378 -3.83 36.97 -2.51
N ARG A 379 -4.37 38.06 -3.04
CA ARG A 379 -4.75 38.09 -4.46
C ARG A 379 -3.54 37.81 -5.33
N LEU A 380 -3.74 37.07 -6.41
CA LEU A 380 -2.68 36.79 -7.37
C LEU A 380 -2.39 38.05 -8.19
N SER A 381 -1.12 38.42 -8.31
CA SER A 381 -0.73 39.57 -9.14
C SER A 381 -1.15 39.34 -10.60
N GLY A 382 -2.04 40.20 -11.12
CA GLY A 382 -2.55 40.13 -12.48
C GLY A 382 -3.90 39.43 -12.66
N SER A 383 -4.63 39.13 -11.57
CA SER A 383 -6.03 38.71 -11.65
C SER A 383 -6.76 38.92 -10.31
N GLU A 384 -8.00 39.40 -10.35
CA GLU A 384 -8.86 39.50 -9.15
C GLU A 384 -9.57 38.18 -8.82
N ASP A 385 -9.65 37.29 -9.81
CA ASP A 385 -10.40 36.03 -9.80
C ASP A 385 -9.65 34.90 -9.08
N PHE A 386 -8.35 35.09 -8.83
CA PHE A 386 -7.50 34.09 -8.20
C PHE A 386 -6.76 34.64 -6.99
N VAL A 387 -6.61 33.77 -6.00
CA VAL A 387 -5.80 34.00 -4.80
C VAL A 387 -4.69 32.97 -4.71
N VAL A 388 -3.64 33.29 -3.96
CA VAL A 388 -2.61 32.35 -3.55
C VAL A 388 -2.86 31.98 -2.10
N ASP A 389 -3.06 30.68 -1.87
CA ASP A 389 -3.28 30.05 -0.58
C ASP A 389 -2.19 28.98 -0.40
N TYR A 390 -1.31 29.13 0.60
CA TYR A 390 -0.17 28.23 0.84
C TYR A 390 0.64 27.85 -0.43
N ASN A 391 1.06 28.85 -1.21
CA ASN A 391 1.80 28.67 -2.47
C ASN A 391 1.03 27.86 -3.55
N ARG A 392 -0.30 27.80 -3.43
CA ARG A 392 -1.21 27.21 -4.41
C ARG A 392 -2.18 28.25 -4.95
N ILE A 393 -2.47 28.20 -6.24
CA ILE A 393 -3.50 29.06 -6.84
C ILE A 393 -4.90 28.51 -6.48
N ASN A 394 -5.78 29.38 -5.99
CA ASN A 394 -7.17 29.08 -5.67
C ASN A 394 -8.12 30.14 -6.26
N LEU A 395 -9.41 29.84 -6.34
CA LEU A 395 -10.42 30.82 -6.76
C LEU A 395 -10.64 31.85 -5.66
N ALA A 396 -10.78 33.12 -6.04
CA ALA A 396 -11.09 34.20 -5.12
C ALA A 396 -12.53 34.11 -4.58
N ALA A 397 -13.47 33.61 -5.42
CA ALA A 397 -14.85 33.36 -5.07
C ALA A 397 -15.40 32.09 -5.77
N PRO A 398 -16.49 31.47 -5.26
CA PRO A 398 -17.01 30.21 -5.80
C PRO A 398 -17.59 30.30 -7.22
N ASP A 399 -18.05 31.48 -7.61
CA ASP A 399 -18.77 31.80 -8.86
C ASP A 399 -17.87 32.34 -9.98
N VAL A 400 -16.57 32.54 -9.71
CA VAL A 400 -15.56 33.05 -10.67
C VAL A 400 -15.61 32.33 -12.02
N LEU A 401 -15.78 31.00 -12.00
CA LEU A 401 -15.81 30.18 -13.22
C LEU A 401 -17.13 30.29 -13.99
N GLN A 402 -18.21 30.66 -13.32
CA GLN A 402 -19.53 30.86 -13.93
C GLN A 402 -19.62 32.25 -14.58
N HIS A 403 -18.98 33.24 -13.95
CA HIS A 403 -18.99 34.61 -14.44
C HIS A 403 -18.03 34.79 -15.63
N ASP A 404 -16.82 34.20 -15.57
CA ASP A 404 -15.87 34.20 -16.68
C ASP A 404 -15.38 32.75 -16.95
N PRO A 405 -16.03 32.00 -17.86
CA PRO A 405 -15.64 30.64 -18.23
C PRO A 405 -14.20 30.53 -18.75
N VAL A 406 -13.61 31.61 -19.29
CA VAL A 406 -12.20 31.62 -19.73
C VAL A 406 -11.25 31.35 -18.55
N ASN A 407 -11.69 31.61 -17.32
CA ASN A 407 -10.93 31.27 -16.11
C ASN A 407 -10.68 29.76 -15.95
N LEU A 408 -11.47 28.89 -16.60
CA LEU A 408 -11.20 27.44 -16.68
C LEU A 408 -9.86 27.15 -17.34
N ILE A 409 -9.44 27.97 -18.31
CA ILE A 409 -8.13 27.84 -18.97
C ILE A 409 -7.10 28.77 -18.32
N ARG A 410 -7.51 30.00 -17.96
CA ARG A 410 -6.61 31.03 -17.41
C ARG A 410 -5.89 30.59 -16.14
N ILE A 411 -6.56 29.80 -15.30
CA ILE A 411 -5.97 29.25 -14.06
C ILE A 411 -4.68 28.47 -14.34
N PHE A 412 -4.62 27.69 -15.42
CA PHE A 412 -3.44 26.88 -15.78
C PHE A 412 -2.27 27.76 -16.21
N ARG A 413 -2.55 28.78 -17.02
CA ARG A 413 -1.54 29.75 -17.45
C ARG A 413 -0.98 30.53 -16.25
N LEU A 414 -1.85 30.98 -15.35
CA LEU A 414 -1.47 31.75 -14.16
C LEU A 414 -0.67 30.89 -13.17
N ALA A 415 -1.06 29.63 -12.98
CA ALA A 415 -0.31 28.67 -12.17
C ALA A 415 1.12 28.49 -12.71
N GLN A 416 1.24 28.21 -14.01
CA GLN A 416 2.54 28.04 -14.67
C GLN A 416 3.40 29.31 -14.58
N LYS A 417 2.83 30.47 -14.91
CA LYS A 417 3.55 31.76 -14.91
C LYS A 417 4.12 32.10 -13.53
N ASN A 418 3.40 31.76 -12.47
CA ASN A 418 3.79 32.10 -11.09
C ASN A 418 4.45 30.92 -10.35
N ASN A 419 4.70 29.79 -11.04
CA ASN A 419 5.21 28.56 -10.46
C ASN A 419 4.42 28.09 -9.21
N LEU A 420 3.09 28.18 -9.29
CA LEU A 420 2.17 27.79 -8.22
C LEU A 420 1.59 26.41 -8.50
N ALA A 421 1.46 25.60 -7.44
CA ALA A 421 0.66 24.39 -7.51
C ALA A 421 -0.84 24.72 -7.50
N PHE A 422 -1.70 23.80 -7.90
CA PHE A 422 -3.15 24.02 -7.84
C PHE A 422 -3.70 23.71 -6.46
N HIS A 423 -4.59 24.57 -5.97
CA HIS A 423 -5.35 24.28 -4.76
C HIS A 423 -6.42 23.22 -5.08
N PRO A 424 -6.64 22.21 -4.22
CA PRO A 424 -7.61 21.15 -4.49
C PRO A 424 -9.04 21.65 -4.72
N ASP A 425 -9.47 22.64 -3.94
CA ASP A 425 -10.81 23.22 -4.10
C ASP A 425 -10.99 23.90 -5.45
N ALA A 426 -9.95 24.59 -5.95
CA ALA A 426 -9.97 25.18 -7.27
C ALA A 426 -10.11 24.11 -8.35
N MET A 427 -9.35 23.02 -8.25
CA MET A 427 -9.44 21.91 -9.21
C MET A 427 -10.79 21.19 -9.12
N ARG A 428 -11.38 21.09 -7.92
CA ARG A 428 -12.73 20.55 -7.72
C ARG A 428 -13.77 21.44 -8.39
N ALA A 429 -13.65 22.76 -8.26
CA ALA A 429 -14.52 23.73 -8.92
C ALA A 429 -14.36 23.66 -10.45
N VAL A 430 -13.13 23.63 -10.98
CA VAL A 430 -12.85 23.45 -12.40
C VAL A 430 -13.49 22.16 -12.94
N LYS A 431 -13.31 21.02 -12.25
CA LYS A 431 -13.94 19.74 -12.65
C LYS A 431 -15.47 19.84 -12.70
N ARG A 432 -16.10 20.49 -11.74
CA ARG A 432 -17.57 20.65 -11.69
C ARG A 432 -18.11 21.62 -12.75
N SER A 433 -17.27 22.53 -13.21
CA SER A 433 -17.60 23.58 -14.16
C SER A 433 -17.18 23.26 -15.61
N LEU A 434 -16.68 22.05 -15.90
CA LEU A 434 -16.27 21.65 -17.27
C LEU A 434 -17.40 21.77 -18.30
N LYS A 435 -18.66 21.72 -17.86
CA LYS A 435 -19.84 21.95 -18.72
C LYS A 435 -19.96 23.37 -19.27
N LEU A 436 -19.17 24.32 -18.76
CA LEU A 436 -19.09 25.69 -19.24
C LEU A 436 -18.09 25.84 -20.40
N ILE A 437 -17.43 24.75 -20.81
CA ILE A 437 -16.64 24.72 -22.04
C ILE A 437 -17.60 24.35 -23.16
N ASP A 438 -18.00 25.34 -23.95
CA ASP A 438 -18.86 25.18 -25.12
C ASP A 438 -18.08 25.54 -26.41
N GLN A 439 -18.79 25.90 -27.47
CA GLN A 439 -18.17 26.18 -28.78
C GLN A 439 -17.58 27.60 -28.87
N ASP A 440 -17.91 28.47 -27.93
CA ASP A 440 -17.40 29.85 -27.82
C ASP A 440 -16.21 29.92 -26.85
#